data_AF-A0A532DJV9-F1
#
_entry.id   AF-A0A532DJV9-F1
#
_cell.length_a   1.000
_cell.length_b   1.000
_cell.length_c   1.000
_cell.angle_alpha   90.00
_cell.angle_beta   90.00
_cell.angle_gamma   90.00
#
_symmetry.space_group_name_H-M   'P 1'
#
loop_
_entity.id
_entity.type
_entity.pdbx_description
1 polymer ?
#
loop_
_entity_poly.entity_id
_entity_poly.type
_entity_poly.pdbx_seq_one_letter_code
_entity_poly.pdbx_strand_id
1 'polypeptide(L)' 'MTTFTYELGDLVKVKDPLNRETQRILDAAGRLRNLTNPLGQKTLYTPDALDRITQLTDAINGNTSFTY' A
#
# COMPACT_ATOMS: atom_id res chain seq x y z
N MET A 1 1.05 16.22 -15.10
CA MET A 1 -0.09 15.28 -15.20
C MET A 1 0.15 14.14 -14.22
N THR A 2 -0.86 13.69 -13.49
CA THR A 2 -0.77 12.48 -12.65
C THR A 2 -1.13 11.27 -13.51
N THR A 3 -0.38 10.18 -13.38
CA THR A 3 -0.63 8.92 -14.10
C THR A 3 -0.95 7.79 -13.12
N PHE A 4 -1.84 6.90 -13.54
CA PHE A 4 -2.31 5.75 -12.78
C PHE A 4 -2.02 4.50 -13.61
N THR A 5 -1.40 3.49 -13.00
CA THR A 5 -1.13 2.20 -13.63
C THR A 5 -1.94 1.11 -12.94
N TYR A 6 -2.62 0.31 -13.76
CA TYR A 6 -3.46 -0.79 -13.30
C TYR A 6 -2.92 -2.12 -13.79
N GLU A 7 -2.99 -3.15 -12.95
CA GLU A 7 -2.68 -4.54 -13.28
C GLU A 7 -3.86 -5.41 -12.85
N LEU A 8 -4.38 -6.25 -13.76
CA LEU A 8 -5.56 -7.11 -13.49
C LEU A 8 -6.79 -6.36 -12.93
N GLY A 9 -6.89 -5.06 -13.18
CA GLY A 9 -7.96 -4.19 -12.68
C GLY A 9 -7.62 -3.45 -11.38
N ASP A 10 -6.51 -3.78 -10.72
CA ASP A 10 -6.07 -3.15 -9.48
C ASP A 10 -5.10 -2.00 -9.73
N LEU A 11 -5.25 -0.91 -8.99
CA LEU A 11 -4.32 0.23 -9.03
C LEU A 11 -3.00 -0.14 -8.30
N VAL A 12 -1.94 -0.35 -9.07
CA VAL A 12 -0.62 -0.78 -8.56
C VAL A 12 0.40 0.35 -8.48
N LYS A 13 0.20 1.44 -9.24
CA LYS A 13 1.13 2.59 -9.22
C LYS A 13 0.40 3.91 -9.46
N VAL A 14 0.80 4.91 -8.69
CA VAL A 14 0.43 6.32 -8.90
C VAL A 14 1.71 7.12 -9.07
N LYS A 15 1.75 7.96 -10.10
CA LYS A 15 2.90 8.83 -10.36
C LYS A 15 2.44 10.26 -10.56
N ASP A 16 2.95 11.15 -9.73
CA ASP A 16 2.57 12.55 -9.73
C ASP A 16 3.30 13.36 -10.84
N PRO A 17 2.90 14.63 -11.08
CA PRO A 17 3.56 15.48 -12.07
C PRO A 17 5.05 15.77 -11.80
N LEU A 18 5.50 15.57 -10.56
CA LEU A 18 6.89 15.74 -10.14
C LEU A 18 7.69 14.44 -10.28
N ASN A 19 7.13 13.44 -11.00
CA ASN A 19 7.74 12.15 -11.25
C ASN A 19 7.95 11.32 -9.96
N ARG A 20 7.23 11.63 -8.88
CA ARG A 20 7.25 10.87 -7.63
C ARG A 20 6.28 9.69 -7.75
N GLU A 21 6.75 8.50 -7.42
CA GLU A 21 6.00 7.26 -7.60
C GLU A 21 5.60 6.61 -6.27
N THR A 22 4.33 6.26 -6.14
CA THR A 22 3.81 5.43 -5.06
C THR A 22 3.38 4.09 -5.65
N GLN A 23 3.87 3.00 -5.08
CA GLN A 23 3.59 1.63 -5.53
C GLN A 23 2.74 0.88 -4.49
N ARG A 24 1.84 0.03 -4.98
CA ARG A 24 0.90 -0.75 -4.18
C ARG A 24 1.03 -2.22 -4.55
N ILE A 25 1.10 -3.08 -3.56
CA ILE A 25 1.00 -4.54 -3.73
C ILE A 25 -0.29 -4.97 -3.05
N LEU A 26 -1.13 -5.67 -3.81
CA LEU A 26 -2.39 -6.22 -3.34
C LEU A 26 -2.31 -7.75 -3.28
N ASP A 27 -3.08 -8.37 -2.40
CA ASP A 27 -3.26 -9.83 -2.42
C ASP A 27 -4.34 -10.25 -3.43
N ALA A 28 -4.54 -11.56 -3.60
CA ALA A 28 -5.52 -12.10 -4.55
C ALA A 28 -6.97 -11.69 -4.28
N ALA A 29 -7.27 -11.14 -3.11
CA ALA A 29 -8.58 -10.59 -2.75
C ALA A 29 -8.67 -9.06 -2.98
N GLY A 30 -7.65 -8.44 -3.61
CA GLY A 30 -7.61 -6.99 -3.87
C GLY A 30 -7.28 -6.14 -2.65
N ARG A 31 -6.68 -6.72 -1.61
CA ARG A 31 -6.42 -6.02 -0.34
C ARG A 31 -4.99 -5.53 -0.29
N LEU A 32 -4.80 -4.28 0.16
CA LEU A 32 -3.47 -3.67 0.25
C LEU A 32 -2.60 -4.42 1.25
N ARG A 33 -1.42 -4.87 0.81
CA ARG A 33 -0.39 -5.52 1.63
C ARG A 33 0.86 -4.68 1.80
N ASN A 34 1.22 -3.91 0.78
CA ASN A 34 2.40 -3.07 0.80
C ASN A 34 2.12 -1.74 0.09
N LEU A 35 2.54 -0.65 0.71
CA LEU A 35 2.64 0.66 0.09
C LEU A 35 4.10 1.09 0.11
N THR A 36 4.68 1.36 -1.06
CA THR A 36 6.01 1.98 -1.16
C THR A 36 5.84 3.42 -1.61
N ASN A 37 6.31 4.37 -0.81
CA ASN A 37 6.23 5.79 -1.13
C ASN A 37 7.37 6.23 -2.07
N PRO A 38 7.38 7.48 -2.56
CA PRO A 38 8.41 7.97 -3.46
C PRO A 38 9.84 8.02 -2.88
N LEU A 39 9.96 7.96 -1.55
CA LEU A 39 11.25 7.89 -0.85
C LEU A 39 11.76 6.45 -0.73
N GLY A 40 11.05 5.46 -1.29
CA GLY A 40 11.36 4.04 -1.17
C GLY A 40 10.99 3.43 0.18
N GLN A 41 10.32 4.18 1.04
CA GLN A 41 9.88 3.70 2.35
C GLN A 41 8.66 2.80 2.18
N LYS A 42 8.69 1.65 2.84
CA LYS A 42 7.65 0.62 2.76
C LYS A 42 6.79 0.64 4.00
N THR A 43 5.48 0.53 3.81
CA THR A 43 4.51 0.25 4.88
C THR A 43 3.81 -1.06 4.56
N LEU A 44 3.87 -2.00 5.50
CA LEU A 44 3.19 -3.28 5.40
C LEU A 44 1.85 -3.22 6.13
N TYR A 45 0.85 -3.91 5.59
CA TYR A 45 -0.51 -3.94 6.12
C TYR A 45 -0.97 -5.38 6.34
N THR A 46 -1.53 -5.63 7.52
CA THR A 46 -2.15 -6.91 7.89
C THR A 46 -3.66 -6.72 8.01
N PRO A 47 -4.45 -7.14 7.01
CA PRO A 47 -5.90 -7.23 7.12
C PRO A 47 -6.34 -8.47 7.92
N ASP A 48 -7.48 -8.36 8.60
CA ASP A 48 -8.22 -9.50 9.17
C ASP A 48 -9.15 -10.18 8.14
N ALA A 49 -9.96 -11.13 8.60
CA ALA A 49 -10.92 -11.84 7.75
C ALA A 49 -12.11 -10.98 7.27
N LEU A 50 -12.26 -9.77 7.81
CA LEU A 50 -13.29 -8.80 7.46
C LEU A 50 -12.70 -7.61 6.67
N ASP A 51 -11.48 -7.77 6.16
CA ASP A 51 -10.73 -6.78 5.37
C ASP A 51 -10.39 -5.47 6.10
N ARG A 52 -10.37 -5.52 7.44
CA ARG A 52 -9.95 -4.38 8.28
C ARG A 52 -8.47 -4.52 8.61
N ILE A 53 -7.73 -3.41 8.57
CA ILE A 53 -6.30 -3.42 8.91
C ILE A 53 -6.12 -3.55 10.43
N THR A 54 -5.63 -4.68 10.90
CA THR A 54 -5.33 -4.91 12.33
C THR A 54 -3.92 -4.54 12.70
N GLN A 55 -3.01 -4.44 11.73
CA GLN A 55 -1.64 -4.01 11.97
C GLN A 55 -1.06 -3.30 10.74
N LEU A 56 -0.24 -2.28 10.99
CA LEU A 56 0.71 -1.79 10.00
C LEU A 56 2.13 -1.75 10.57
N THR A 57 3.10 -2.00 9.70
CA THR A 57 4.54 -1.87 10.00
C THR A 57 5.13 -0.81 9.09
N ASP A 58 5.71 0.24 9.67
CA ASP A 58 6.34 1.32 8.92
C ASP A 58 7.77 0.97 8.47
N ALA A 59 8.41 1.89 7.73
CA ALA A 59 9.72 1.67 7.14
C ALA A 59 10.88 1.62 8.14
N ILE A 60 10.65 2.03 9.39
CA ILE A 60 11.62 1.93 10.49
C ILE A 60 11.29 0.76 11.44
N ASN A 61 10.41 -0.15 11.00
CA ASN A 61 9.91 -1.31 11.76
C ASN A 61 9.03 -0.94 12.98
N GLY A 62 8.46 0.26 13.00
CA GLY A 62 7.44 0.66 13.95
C GLY A 62 6.14 -0.09 13.68
N ASN A 63 5.58 -0.73 14.70
CA ASN A 63 4.34 -1.48 14.60
C ASN A 63 3.19 -0.69 15.25
N THR A 64 2.11 -0.50 14.52
CA THR A 64 0.84 0.04 15.06
C THR A 64 -0.24 -1.02 14.90
N SER A 65 -0.94 -1.34 15.98
CA SER A 65 -2.03 -2.34 15.99
C SER A 65 -3.37 -1.68 16.27
N PHE A 66 -4.42 -2.20 15.65
CA PHE A 66 -5.79 -1.75 15.82
C PHE A 66 -6.66 -2.87 16.36
N THR A 67 -7.54 -2.54 17.30
CA THR A 67 -8.57 -3.43 17.84
C THR A 67 -9.93 -2.87 17.51
N TYR A 68 -10.83 -3.71 17.01
CA TYR A 68 -12.17 -3.36 16.53
C TYR A 68 -13.25 -4.10 17.31
#